data_AF-A0A9W3DSI9-F1
#
_entry.id   AF-A0A9W3DSI9-F1
#
_cell.length_a   1.000
_cell.length_b   1.000
_cell.length_c   1.000
_cell.angle_alpha   90.00
_cell.angle_beta   90.00
_cell.angle_gamma   90.00
#
_symmetry.space_group_name_H-M   'P 1'
#
loop_
_entity.id
_entity.type
_entity.pdbx_description
1 polymer ?
#
loop_
_entity_poly.entity_id
_entity_poly.type
_entity_poly.pdbx_seq_one_letter_code
_entity_poly.pdbx_strand_id
1 'polypeptide(L)'
;MWMDLLMVDVNGTMMQATISAGRLPEYRGRLIAGSMFTLSGFDVSRAAQNFRLTDSSLMIRFSDMTSFKELPAPVSPLPEEAFRFRNQSELVGLANTSTQLPDVVGEILCVKSTVSDPPEEKNRVMVTMKLDSDETITLSLFDSQAVAFHKQLEAMQVDPKVMVATSINPKMVGGRLFLNATSGTHVYFDKATRAGEVLFYQLVTRDTGLPSVAPLLRSYAKVETMSIAELTSFIVSAATQEIDFLCTGRVVHVDAGRGWCYVACSKCSKKLERSASAFTCVRCNNSHAVGALRYRVEMAICDDTGEATFVWFDGVMAKLHSLRASEAAQMLAEDGVNPEDTGLPPFIAEMEGKTYTFQVRVTAFNFTEHHRTFTITRVAEEHGRLPVDAVINNGGNDDEDDDDPSDETGGKAPDGDEDAGDSASAGGTGSSGKARRNTGAGPSEGVKKSRVV
;
A
#
# COMPACT_ATOMS: atom_id res chain seq x y z
N MET A 1 -0.86 3.56 24.77
CA MET A 1 -0.90 2.52 23.71
C MET A 1 -1.14 1.18 24.39
N TRP A 2 -2.16 0.40 23.99
CA TRP A 2 -2.33 -1.00 24.42
C TRP A 2 -1.54 -1.92 23.48
N MET A 3 -1.35 -3.18 23.85
CA MET A 3 -0.64 -4.17 23.02
C MET A 3 -1.51 -5.41 22.82
N ASP A 4 -1.57 -5.89 21.57
CA ASP A 4 -2.19 -7.16 21.22
C ASP A 4 -1.11 -8.22 20.96
N LEU A 5 -1.42 -9.45 21.34
CA LEU A 5 -0.56 -10.63 21.27
C LEU A 5 -1.32 -11.77 20.61
N LEU A 6 -0.61 -12.62 19.87
CA LEU A 6 -1.13 -13.91 19.45
C LEU A 6 -0.53 -15.00 20.35
N MET A 7 -1.41 -15.90 20.80
CA MET A 7 -1.01 -17.02 21.65
C MET A 7 -1.53 -18.32 21.04
N VAL A 8 -0.68 -19.33 20.96
CA VAL A 8 -1.04 -20.69 20.53
C VAL A 8 -0.94 -21.65 21.70
N ASP A 9 -1.96 -22.50 21.88
CA ASP A 9 -1.97 -23.54 22.92
C ASP A 9 -1.45 -24.89 22.40
N VAL A 10 -1.44 -25.90 23.29
CA VAL A 10 -0.98 -27.26 22.98
C VAL A 10 -1.80 -27.97 21.91
N ASN A 11 -3.00 -27.49 21.62
CA ASN A 11 -3.87 -28.03 20.59
C ASN A 11 -3.74 -27.26 19.26
N GLY A 12 -2.83 -26.29 19.17
CA GLY A 12 -2.73 -25.40 18.01
C GLY A 12 -3.85 -24.35 17.95
N THR A 13 -4.60 -24.16 19.03
CA THR A 13 -5.65 -23.15 19.06
C THR A 13 -5.02 -21.78 19.25
N MET A 14 -5.18 -20.91 18.25
CA MET A 14 -4.77 -19.53 18.34
C MET A 14 -5.83 -18.65 18.99
N MET A 15 -5.41 -17.77 19.89
CA MET A 15 -6.25 -16.75 20.48
C MET A 15 -5.51 -15.44 20.59
N GLN A 16 -6.20 -14.35 20.28
CA GLN A 16 -5.68 -13.01 20.54
C GLN A 16 -5.77 -12.70 22.04
N ALA A 17 -4.72 -12.09 22.58
CA ALA A 17 -4.70 -11.54 23.91
C ALA A 17 -4.39 -10.05 23.87
N THR A 18 -4.98 -9.26 24.77
CA THR A 18 -4.74 -7.82 24.84
C THR A 18 -4.31 -7.38 26.23
N ILE A 19 -3.36 -6.45 26.27
CA ILE A 19 -2.83 -5.84 27.49
C ILE A 19 -3.10 -4.33 27.42
N SER A 20 -3.91 -3.84 28.36
CA SER A 20 -4.23 -2.41 28.46
C SER A 20 -2.98 -1.57 28.74
N ALA A 21 -2.96 -0.32 28.26
CA ALA A 21 -1.81 0.58 28.37
C ALA A 21 -1.26 0.73 29.81
N GLY A 22 -2.14 0.81 30.82
CA GLY A 22 -1.72 0.94 32.23
C GLY A 22 -1.02 -0.31 32.79
N ARG A 23 -1.18 -1.47 32.15
CA ARG A 23 -0.63 -2.75 32.58
C ARG A 23 0.56 -3.21 31.74
N LEU A 24 0.71 -2.67 30.52
CA LEU A 24 1.79 -3.04 29.61
C LEU A 24 3.19 -2.97 30.25
N PRO A 25 3.55 -1.97 31.09
CA PRO A 25 4.87 -1.92 31.71
C PRO A 25 5.25 -3.16 32.53
N GLU A 26 4.29 -3.85 33.16
CA GLU A 26 4.54 -5.04 33.99
C GLU A 26 4.92 -6.28 33.16
N TYR A 27 4.42 -6.35 31.93
CA TYR A 27 4.60 -7.52 31.07
C TYR A 27 5.63 -7.30 29.98
N ARG A 28 5.86 -6.04 29.54
CA ARG A 28 6.64 -5.70 28.34
C ARG A 28 8.01 -6.38 28.28
N GLY A 29 8.75 -6.41 29.39
CA GLY A 29 10.08 -7.02 29.43
C GLY A 29 10.11 -8.56 29.28
N ARG A 30 8.95 -9.22 29.42
CA ARG A 30 8.79 -10.68 29.34
C ARG A 30 8.12 -11.14 28.05
N LEU A 31 7.62 -10.23 27.22
CA LEU A 31 6.91 -10.58 25.98
C LEU A 31 7.91 -10.81 24.85
N ILE A 32 8.44 -12.04 24.80
CA ILE A 32 9.37 -12.49 23.77
C ILE A 32 8.64 -13.49 22.87
N ALA A 33 8.63 -13.22 21.56
CA ALA A 33 8.07 -14.15 20.59
C ALA A 33 8.82 -15.50 20.65
N GLY A 34 8.09 -16.60 20.61
CA GLY A 34 8.61 -17.95 20.76
C GLY A 34 8.69 -18.45 22.21
N SER A 35 8.67 -17.58 23.22
CA SER A 35 8.66 -18.00 24.64
C SER A 35 7.32 -18.63 25.03
N MET A 36 7.39 -19.60 25.96
CA MET A 36 6.25 -20.31 26.49
C MET A 36 5.85 -19.76 27.84
N PHE A 37 4.55 -19.69 28.10
CA PHE A 37 4.01 -19.12 29.32
C PHE A 37 2.89 -19.97 29.90
N THR A 38 2.79 -19.93 31.22
CA THR A 38 1.59 -20.24 31.95
C THR A 38 0.79 -18.97 32.18
N LEU A 39 -0.48 -19.00 31.76
CA LEU A 39 -1.43 -17.91 31.90
C LEU A 39 -2.64 -18.38 32.72
N SER A 40 -3.03 -17.60 33.74
CA SER A 40 -4.22 -17.83 34.57
C SER A 40 -4.79 -16.53 35.10
N GLY A 41 -6.05 -16.53 35.55
CA GLY A 41 -6.69 -15.34 36.16
C GLY A 41 -6.96 -14.19 35.19
N PHE A 42 -7.16 -14.49 33.91
CA PHE A 42 -7.48 -13.52 32.86
C PHE A 42 -8.98 -13.45 32.58
N ASP A 43 -9.41 -12.33 32.00
CA ASP A 43 -10.78 -12.17 31.52
C ASP A 43 -10.92 -12.69 30.08
N VAL A 44 -12.13 -13.13 29.73
CA VAL A 44 -12.50 -13.49 28.36
C VAL A 44 -13.50 -12.49 27.82
N SER A 45 -13.35 -12.11 26.56
CA SER A 45 -14.25 -11.18 25.90
C SER A 45 -14.43 -11.46 24.42
N ARG A 46 -15.39 -10.80 23.77
CA ARG A 46 -15.58 -10.93 22.34
C ARG A 46 -14.42 -10.29 21.59
N ALA A 47 -13.86 -11.00 20.63
CA ALA A 47 -12.87 -10.47 19.71
C ALA A 47 -13.48 -9.36 18.84
N ALA A 48 -12.63 -8.47 18.32
CA ALA A 48 -13.03 -7.47 17.34
C ALA A 48 -13.66 -8.14 16.10
N GLN A 49 -14.63 -7.46 15.47
CA GLN A 49 -15.26 -8.00 14.25
C GLN A 49 -14.42 -7.77 13.00
N ASN A 50 -13.54 -6.77 13.03
CA ASN A 50 -12.68 -6.37 11.93
C ASN A 50 -11.21 -6.69 12.26
N PHE A 51 -10.40 -6.86 11.23
CA PHE A 51 -8.96 -7.12 11.32
C PHE A 51 -8.60 -8.31 12.21
N ARG A 52 -9.43 -9.36 12.19
CA ARG A 52 -9.21 -10.54 13.03
C ARG A 52 -7.99 -11.32 12.58
N LEU A 53 -7.07 -11.55 13.53
CA LEU A 53 -5.89 -12.39 13.36
C LEU A 53 -6.18 -13.88 13.63
N THR A 54 -7.29 -14.20 14.31
CA THR A 54 -7.67 -15.59 14.64
C THR A 54 -9.13 -15.88 14.25
N ASP A 55 -9.47 -17.16 14.11
CA ASP A 55 -10.86 -17.61 13.90
C ASP A 55 -11.71 -17.53 15.18
N SER A 56 -11.08 -17.34 16.33
CA SER A 56 -11.76 -17.25 17.61
C SER A 56 -12.67 -16.01 17.66
N SER A 57 -13.92 -16.23 18.08
CA SER A 57 -14.85 -15.13 18.41
C SER A 57 -14.57 -14.52 19.80
N LEU A 58 -13.63 -15.12 20.54
CA LEU A 58 -13.22 -14.74 21.88
C LEU A 58 -11.74 -14.32 21.90
N MET A 59 -11.42 -13.39 22.79
CA MET A 59 -10.06 -12.93 23.06
C MET A 59 -9.81 -12.88 24.57
N ILE A 60 -8.55 -13.05 24.93
CA ILE A 60 -8.04 -12.92 26.30
C ILE A 60 -7.82 -11.44 26.60
N ARG A 61 -8.19 -11.00 27.80
CA ARG A 61 -7.86 -9.68 28.31
C ARG A 61 -7.15 -9.81 29.65
N PHE A 62 -5.98 -9.20 29.72
CA PHE A 62 -5.21 -9.14 30.97
C PHE A 62 -5.94 -8.23 31.96
N SER A 63 -6.09 -8.73 33.18
CA SER A 63 -6.70 -8.10 34.35
C SER A 63 -5.72 -8.07 35.52
N ASP A 64 -6.10 -7.46 36.64
CA ASP A 64 -5.25 -7.39 37.84
C ASP A 64 -5.04 -8.75 38.51
N MET A 65 -5.82 -9.76 38.13
CA MET A 65 -5.66 -11.14 38.60
C MET A 65 -4.81 -12.00 37.65
N THR A 66 -4.34 -11.43 36.53
CA THR A 66 -3.66 -12.19 35.49
C THR A 66 -2.23 -12.55 35.92
N SER A 67 -2.02 -13.83 36.18
CA SER A 67 -0.70 -14.42 36.35
C SER A 67 -0.16 -14.86 35.00
N PHE A 68 0.98 -14.29 34.61
CA PHE A 68 1.71 -14.60 33.38
C PHE A 68 3.14 -14.98 33.75
N LYS A 69 3.47 -16.27 33.68
CA LYS A 69 4.77 -16.82 34.12
C LYS A 69 5.44 -17.56 33.00
N GLU A 70 6.69 -17.22 32.71
CA GLU A 70 7.49 -17.91 31.69
C GLU A 70 7.77 -19.36 32.12
N LEU A 71 7.73 -20.26 31.15
CA LEU A 71 8.05 -21.66 31.32
C LEU A 71 9.44 -21.93 30.74
N PRO A 72 10.40 -22.46 31.52
CA PRO A 72 11.65 -22.94 30.97
C PRO A 72 11.39 -24.11 29.99
N ALA A 73 12.21 -24.20 28.95
CA ALA A 73 12.08 -25.06 27.77
C ALA A 73 11.65 -26.54 28.00
N PRO A 74 11.18 -27.23 26.95
CA PRO A 74 9.78 -27.44 26.65
C PRO A 74 9.11 -28.49 27.56
N VAL A 75 8.13 -28.06 28.36
CA VAL A 75 7.29 -28.97 29.18
C VAL A 75 6.20 -29.66 28.33
N SER A 76 5.99 -29.22 27.07
CA SER A 76 5.00 -29.75 26.12
C SER A 76 5.34 -29.27 24.70
N PRO A 77 5.09 -30.06 23.64
CA PRO A 77 5.31 -29.64 22.26
C PRO A 77 4.24 -28.62 21.84
N LEU A 78 4.42 -27.37 22.26
CA LEU A 78 3.63 -26.25 21.76
C LEU A 78 4.06 -25.95 20.31
N PRO A 79 3.13 -25.80 19.35
CA PRO A 79 3.46 -25.40 18.00
C PRO A 79 4.35 -24.17 17.98
N GLU A 80 5.37 -24.19 17.13
CA GLU A 80 6.31 -23.07 16.96
C GLU A 80 5.70 -22.00 16.05
N GLU A 81 4.87 -22.42 15.11
CA GLU A 81 4.23 -21.58 14.11
C GLU A 81 2.73 -21.89 14.07
N ALA A 82 1.94 -20.87 13.74
CA ALA A 82 0.50 -21.00 13.64
C ALA A 82 -0.07 -20.10 12.52
N PHE A 83 0.55 -20.18 11.33
CA PHE A 83 0.12 -19.41 10.18
C PHE A 83 -1.28 -19.81 9.69
N ARG A 84 -2.04 -18.81 9.22
CA ARG A 84 -3.36 -18.96 8.63
C ARG A 84 -3.30 -18.67 7.13
N PHE A 85 -2.59 -19.55 6.42
CA PHE A 85 -2.50 -19.47 4.96
C PHE A 85 -3.86 -19.63 4.29
N ARG A 86 -4.08 -18.85 3.23
CA ARG A 86 -5.28 -18.88 2.40
C ARG A 86 -4.92 -19.01 0.93
N ASN A 87 -5.71 -19.77 0.19
CA ASN A 87 -5.61 -19.82 -1.27
C ASN A 87 -6.24 -18.57 -1.91
N GLN A 88 -6.05 -18.38 -3.23
CA GLN A 88 -6.57 -17.18 -3.91
C GLN A 88 -8.09 -17.04 -3.79
N SER A 89 -8.86 -18.13 -3.91
CA SER A 89 -10.32 -18.10 -3.82
C SER A 89 -10.79 -17.58 -2.44
N GLU A 90 -10.16 -18.06 -1.37
CA GLU A 90 -10.42 -17.57 -0.02
C GLU A 90 -10.01 -16.10 0.15
N LEU A 91 -8.86 -15.69 -0.39
CA LEU A 91 -8.40 -14.31 -0.35
C LEU A 91 -9.35 -13.37 -1.11
N VAL A 92 -9.90 -13.80 -2.25
CA VAL A 92 -10.93 -13.06 -3.00
C VAL A 92 -12.20 -12.93 -2.17
N GLY A 93 -12.63 -13.98 -1.46
CA GLY A 93 -13.78 -13.93 -0.56
C GLY A 93 -13.61 -12.97 0.61
N LEU A 94 -12.37 -12.74 1.06
CA LEU A 94 -12.03 -11.80 2.13
C LEU A 94 -11.79 -10.37 1.63
N ALA A 95 -11.59 -10.19 0.33
CA ALA A 95 -11.14 -8.93 -0.23
C ALA A 95 -12.14 -7.79 -0.01
N ASN A 96 -11.61 -6.61 0.37
CA ASN A 96 -12.37 -5.41 0.71
C ASN A 96 -13.32 -5.56 1.93
N THR A 97 -13.35 -6.70 2.62
CA THR A 97 -14.16 -6.87 3.84
C THR A 97 -13.48 -6.30 5.07
N SER A 98 -12.13 -6.31 5.11
CA SER A 98 -11.31 -5.99 6.29
C SER A 98 -11.72 -6.78 7.55
N THR A 99 -12.37 -7.93 7.39
CA THR A 99 -12.87 -8.74 8.52
C THR A 99 -11.79 -9.61 9.15
N GLN A 100 -10.83 -10.05 8.35
CA GLN A 100 -9.74 -10.95 8.75
C GLN A 100 -8.45 -10.54 8.06
N LEU A 101 -7.33 -10.83 8.73
CA LEU A 101 -5.99 -10.61 8.21
C LEU A 101 -5.28 -11.97 8.07
N PRO A 102 -5.39 -12.62 6.90
CA PRO A 102 -4.74 -13.91 6.65
C PRO A 102 -3.22 -13.78 6.47
N ASP A 103 -2.57 -14.94 6.38
CA ASP A 103 -1.15 -15.06 6.03
C ASP A 103 -1.01 -15.65 4.61
N VAL A 104 0.14 -15.47 3.97
CA VAL A 104 0.48 -16.09 2.68
C VAL A 104 1.91 -16.60 2.67
N VAL A 105 2.13 -17.66 1.90
CA VAL A 105 3.44 -18.21 1.56
C VAL A 105 3.48 -18.46 0.06
N GLY A 106 4.63 -18.21 -0.57
CA GLY A 106 4.78 -18.42 -2.00
C GLY A 106 6.18 -18.16 -2.52
N GLU A 107 6.40 -18.57 -3.76
CA GLU A 107 7.62 -18.29 -4.53
C GLU A 107 7.64 -16.81 -4.93
N ILE A 108 8.76 -16.14 -4.73
CA ILE A 108 8.98 -14.76 -5.15
C ILE A 108 9.29 -14.77 -6.65
N LEU A 109 8.44 -14.11 -7.45
CA LEU A 109 8.65 -13.96 -8.89
C LEU A 109 9.27 -12.61 -9.25
N CYS A 110 8.90 -11.55 -8.53
CA CYS A 110 9.36 -10.20 -8.83
C CYS A 110 9.19 -9.29 -7.61
N VAL A 111 10.14 -8.37 -7.41
CA VAL A 111 10.04 -7.29 -6.42
C VAL A 111 10.20 -5.95 -7.14
N LYS A 112 9.26 -5.01 -6.92
CA LYS A 112 9.30 -3.64 -7.44
C LYS A 112 9.34 -2.67 -6.26
N SER A 113 10.44 -1.95 -6.05
CA SER A 113 10.59 -0.96 -4.98
C SER A 113 10.57 0.46 -5.55
N THR A 114 9.96 1.40 -4.83
CA THR A 114 10.08 2.85 -5.08
C THR A 114 10.91 3.55 -4.00
N VAL A 115 11.59 2.80 -3.13
CA VAL A 115 12.48 3.35 -2.10
C VAL A 115 13.73 3.92 -2.79
N SER A 116 13.99 5.20 -2.58
CA SER A 116 15.21 5.91 -2.96
C SER A 116 16.15 6.07 -1.75
N ASP A 117 17.41 6.44 -2.00
CA ASP A 117 18.34 6.88 -0.96
C ASP A 117 18.70 8.37 -1.20
N PRO A 118 18.28 9.31 -0.33
CA PRO A 118 17.50 9.11 0.89
C PRO A 118 16.01 8.76 0.61
N PRO A 119 15.31 8.08 1.54
CA PRO A 119 13.92 7.70 1.34
C PRO A 119 12.97 8.89 1.22
N GLU A 120 12.13 8.90 0.18
CA GLU A 120 11.07 9.91 -0.04
C GLU A 120 9.81 9.67 0.82
N GLU A 121 8.87 10.63 0.80
CA GLU A 121 7.65 10.62 1.65
C GLU A 121 6.59 9.55 1.32
N LYS A 122 6.73 8.73 0.26
CA LYS A 122 5.70 7.73 -0.15
C LYS A 122 6.31 6.48 -0.77
N ASN A 123 7.11 5.79 0.00
CA ASN A 123 7.78 4.58 -0.46
C ASN A 123 6.79 3.41 -0.61
N ARG A 124 6.98 2.59 -1.64
CA ARG A 124 6.19 1.38 -1.85
C ARG A 124 7.08 0.25 -2.36
N VAL A 125 6.90 -0.94 -1.79
CA VAL A 125 7.44 -2.18 -2.35
C VAL A 125 6.28 -3.06 -2.77
N MET A 126 6.32 -3.59 -3.98
CA MET A 126 5.37 -4.58 -4.50
C MET A 126 6.09 -5.89 -4.75
N VAL A 127 5.65 -6.96 -4.11
CA VAL A 127 6.19 -8.30 -4.30
C VAL A 127 5.14 -9.13 -5.02
N THR A 128 5.48 -9.61 -6.21
CA THR A 128 4.67 -10.59 -6.94
C THR A 128 5.13 -11.99 -6.55
N MET A 129 4.18 -12.79 -6.08
CA MET A 129 4.44 -14.15 -5.62
C MET A 129 3.55 -15.14 -6.34
N LYS A 130 4.05 -16.35 -6.51
CA LYS A 130 3.28 -17.51 -6.95
C LYS A 130 2.89 -18.36 -5.74
N LEU A 131 1.60 -18.63 -5.60
CA LEU A 131 1.06 -19.51 -4.56
C LEU A 131 1.15 -20.97 -5.00
N ASP A 132 0.94 -21.90 -4.06
CA ASP A 132 0.88 -23.34 -4.33
C ASP A 132 -0.21 -23.74 -5.35
N SER A 133 -1.24 -22.91 -5.52
CA SER A 133 -2.30 -23.06 -6.52
C SER A 133 -1.87 -22.67 -7.95
N ASP A 134 -0.58 -22.37 -8.16
CA ASP A 134 -0.01 -21.78 -9.37
C ASP A 134 -0.52 -20.37 -9.73
N GLU A 135 -1.35 -19.79 -8.88
CA GLU A 135 -1.90 -18.45 -9.03
C GLU A 135 -0.89 -17.38 -8.58
N THR A 136 -0.93 -16.21 -9.22
CA THR A 136 -0.05 -15.08 -8.87
C THR A 136 -0.80 -14.00 -8.10
N ILE A 137 -0.15 -13.47 -7.07
CA ILE A 137 -0.65 -12.41 -6.21
C ILE A 137 0.39 -11.31 -6.07
N THR A 138 -0.03 -10.09 -5.77
CA THR A 138 0.87 -8.97 -5.50
C THR A 138 0.64 -8.41 -4.10
N LEU A 139 1.66 -8.47 -3.25
CA LEU A 139 1.70 -7.85 -1.93
C LEU A 139 2.33 -6.46 -2.00
N SER A 140 1.66 -5.44 -1.48
CA SER A 140 2.16 -4.07 -1.37
C SER A 140 2.51 -3.71 0.07
N LEU A 141 3.76 -3.31 0.31
CA LEU A 141 4.25 -2.68 1.53
C LEU A 141 4.40 -1.16 1.29
N PHE A 142 4.17 -0.36 2.32
CA PHE A 142 4.16 1.10 2.22
C PHE A 142 5.07 1.75 3.26
N ASP A 143 5.57 2.93 2.92
CA ASP A 143 6.28 3.88 3.79
C ASP A 143 7.44 3.21 4.54
N SER A 144 7.45 3.29 5.87
CA SER A 144 8.52 2.73 6.70
C SER A 144 8.68 1.22 6.54
N GLN A 145 7.60 0.47 6.31
CA GLN A 145 7.68 -0.98 6.06
C GLN A 145 8.32 -1.26 4.69
N ALA A 146 8.02 -0.44 3.68
CA ALA A 146 8.65 -0.55 2.37
C ALA A 146 10.17 -0.32 2.48
N VAL A 147 10.59 0.72 3.21
CA VAL A 147 12.02 1.01 3.45
C VAL A 147 12.70 -0.11 4.23
N ALA A 148 12.08 -0.61 5.30
CA ALA A 148 12.65 -1.70 6.11
C ALA A 148 12.81 -2.99 5.30
N PHE A 149 11.78 -3.36 4.53
CA PHE A 149 11.81 -4.51 3.64
C PHE A 149 12.90 -4.37 2.57
N HIS A 150 13.00 -3.19 1.96
CA HIS A 150 14.03 -2.89 0.96
C HIS A 150 15.43 -3.05 1.53
N LYS A 151 15.74 -2.40 2.66
CA LYS A 151 17.04 -2.52 3.34
C LYS A 151 17.34 -3.95 3.77
N GLN A 152 16.33 -4.71 4.21
CA GLN A 152 16.49 -6.10 4.57
C GLN A 152 16.92 -6.94 3.35
N LEU A 153 16.31 -6.71 2.18
CA LEU A 153 16.72 -7.38 0.93
C LEU A 153 18.12 -6.97 0.48
N GLU A 154 18.48 -5.68 0.55
CA GLU A 154 19.82 -5.20 0.19
C GLU A 154 20.92 -5.82 1.05
N ALA A 155 20.62 -6.07 2.33
CA ALA A 155 21.54 -6.73 3.24
C ALA A 155 21.70 -8.23 2.95
N MET A 156 20.86 -8.84 2.11
CA MET A 156 20.97 -10.25 1.76
C MET A 156 22.06 -10.47 0.70
N GLN A 157 22.90 -11.48 0.92
CA GLN A 157 23.93 -11.86 -0.06
C GLN A 157 23.37 -12.66 -1.24
N VAL A 158 22.20 -13.29 -1.04
CA VAL A 158 21.55 -14.18 -1.99
C VAL A 158 20.09 -13.79 -2.09
N ASP A 159 19.59 -13.68 -3.33
CA ASP A 159 18.20 -13.37 -3.61
C ASP A 159 17.28 -14.45 -3.02
N PRO A 160 16.29 -14.07 -2.18
CA PRO A 160 15.39 -15.04 -1.58
C PRO A 160 14.44 -15.63 -2.63
N LYS A 161 14.10 -16.91 -2.48
CA LYS A 161 13.17 -17.62 -3.38
C LYS A 161 11.76 -17.68 -2.82
N VAL A 162 11.62 -17.73 -1.50
CA VAL A 162 10.33 -17.90 -0.82
C VAL A 162 10.10 -16.75 0.15
N MET A 163 8.86 -16.29 0.23
CA MET A 163 8.42 -15.35 1.25
C MET A 163 7.19 -15.88 1.99
N VAL A 164 7.17 -15.67 3.30
CA VAL A 164 5.99 -15.78 4.16
C VAL A 164 5.65 -14.38 4.65
N ALA A 165 4.40 -13.94 4.45
CA ALA A 165 3.92 -12.64 4.92
C ALA A 165 2.67 -12.81 5.78
N THR A 166 2.66 -12.18 6.95
CA THR A 166 1.57 -12.33 7.92
C THR A 166 0.63 -11.12 7.95
N SER A 167 -0.57 -11.35 8.49
CA SER A 167 -1.53 -10.28 8.82
C SER A 167 -1.83 -9.32 7.66
N ILE A 168 -1.99 -9.85 6.45
CA ILE A 168 -2.17 -9.03 5.25
C ILE A 168 -3.66 -8.70 5.03
N ASN A 169 -3.96 -7.59 4.37
CA ASN A 169 -5.32 -7.18 4.05
C ASN A 169 -5.62 -7.36 2.55
N PRO A 170 -6.43 -8.35 2.14
CA PRO A 170 -6.81 -8.55 0.75
C PRO A 170 -7.72 -7.44 0.24
N LYS A 171 -7.48 -6.96 -0.98
CA LYS A 171 -8.25 -5.92 -1.66
C LYS A 171 -8.49 -6.26 -3.12
N MET A 172 -9.70 -5.97 -3.60
CA MET A 172 -9.99 -5.99 -5.03
C MET A 172 -9.87 -4.57 -5.58
N VAL A 173 -8.90 -4.36 -6.47
CA VAL A 173 -8.66 -3.08 -7.14
C VAL A 173 -8.73 -3.32 -8.65
N GLY A 174 -9.62 -2.60 -9.34
CA GLY A 174 -9.76 -2.77 -10.79
C GLY A 174 -10.24 -4.16 -11.25
N GLY A 175 -10.68 -5.04 -10.34
CA GLY A 175 -11.02 -6.43 -10.64
C GLY A 175 -9.87 -7.42 -10.49
N ARG A 176 -8.71 -6.98 -10.00
CA ARG A 176 -7.59 -7.83 -9.65
C ARG A 176 -7.42 -7.86 -8.13
N LEU A 177 -6.94 -8.99 -7.62
CA LEU A 177 -6.62 -9.16 -6.20
C LEU A 177 -5.25 -8.55 -5.90
N PHE A 178 -5.20 -7.71 -4.87
CA PHE A 178 -3.99 -7.17 -4.29
C PHE A 178 -3.99 -7.44 -2.79
N LEU A 179 -2.82 -7.62 -2.21
CA LEU A 179 -2.65 -7.77 -0.78
C LEU A 179 -1.93 -6.53 -0.27
N ASN A 180 -2.40 -5.95 0.84
CA ASN A 180 -1.73 -4.83 1.48
C ASN A 180 -1.16 -5.27 2.82
N ALA A 181 0.10 -4.93 3.08
CA ALA A 181 0.66 -5.04 4.42
C ALA A 181 -0.13 -4.17 5.42
N THR A 182 -0.22 -4.63 6.65
CA THR A 182 -0.76 -3.87 7.78
C THR A 182 0.34 -3.53 8.76
N SER A 183 0.03 -2.77 9.82
CA SER A 183 1.03 -2.50 10.87
C SER A 183 1.48 -3.75 11.63
N GLY A 184 0.73 -4.86 11.55
CA GLY A 184 1.09 -6.14 12.15
C GLY A 184 1.71 -7.14 11.18
N THR A 185 2.05 -6.71 9.95
CA THR A 185 2.66 -7.60 8.95
C THR A 185 4.10 -7.88 9.31
N HIS A 186 4.43 -9.16 9.43
CA HIS A 186 5.80 -9.66 9.50
C HIS A 186 6.13 -10.42 8.21
N VAL A 187 7.38 -10.31 7.79
CA VAL A 187 7.90 -10.98 6.60
C VAL A 187 9.05 -11.89 6.99
N TYR A 188 9.02 -13.12 6.47
CA TYR A 188 10.07 -14.12 6.65
C TYR A 188 10.48 -14.66 5.28
N PHE A 189 11.78 -14.85 5.07
CA PHE A 189 12.33 -15.32 3.80
C PHE A 189 12.88 -16.74 3.92
N ASP A 190 12.75 -17.50 2.84
CA ASP A 190 13.29 -18.85 2.69
C ASP A 190 13.04 -19.73 3.92
N LYS A 191 14.11 -20.13 4.60
CA LYS A 191 14.10 -21.10 5.71
C LYS A 191 13.88 -20.46 7.08
N ALA A 192 13.54 -19.18 7.14
CA ALA A 192 13.27 -18.48 8.39
C ALA A 192 12.03 -19.00 9.12
N THR A 193 11.17 -19.75 8.41
CA THR A 193 10.02 -20.47 8.97
C THR A 193 10.01 -21.91 8.46
N ARG A 194 9.39 -22.83 9.20
CA ARG A 194 9.14 -24.21 8.78
C ARG A 194 8.33 -24.24 7.48
N ALA A 195 7.29 -23.40 7.38
CA ALA A 195 6.47 -23.29 6.18
C ALA A 195 7.29 -22.84 4.96
N GLY A 196 8.11 -21.80 5.12
CA GLY A 196 8.99 -21.31 4.07
C GLY A 196 10.08 -22.31 3.69
N GLU A 197 10.67 -23.01 4.66
CA GLU A 197 11.68 -24.05 4.45
C GLU A 197 11.14 -25.20 3.58
N VAL A 198 9.93 -25.68 3.88
CA VAL A 198 9.27 -26.74 3.10
C VAL A 198 9.11 -26.32 1.65
N LEU A 199 8.58 -25.13 1.40
CA LEU A 199 8.39 -24.64 0.03
C LEU A 199 9.73 -24.39 -0.67
N PHE A 200 10.73 -23.86 0.03
CA PHE A 200 12.07 -23.61 -0.50
C PHE A 200 12.69 -24.90 -1.04
N TYR A 201 12.68 -25.98 -0.27
CA TYR A 201 13.23 -27.26 -0.73
C TYR A 201 12.41 -27.87 -1.87
N GLN A 202 11.07 -27.73 -1.86
CA GLN A 202 10.25 -28.17 -2.99
C GLN A 202 10.65 -27.47 -4.29
N LEU A 203 10.87 -26.15 -4.27
CA LEU A 203 11.31 -25.40 -5.44
C LEU A 203 12.70 -25.81 -5.90
N VAL A 204 13.65 -26.00 -4.98
CA VAL A 204 15.00 -26.47 -5.31
C VAL A 204 14.99 -27.88 -5.91
N THR A 205 14.10 -28.78 -5.48
CA THR A 205 13.98 -30.12 -6.07
C THR A 205 13.27 -30.14 -7.42
N ARG A 206 12.49 -29.10 -7.74
CA ARG A 206 11.74 -28.93 -9.00
C ARG A 206 12.55 -28.20 -10.08
N ASP A 207 13.85 -28.00 -9.90
CA ASP A 207 14.67 -27.25 -10.85
C ASP A 207 14.64 -27.90 -12.25
N THR A 208 13.77 -27.37 -13.11
CA THR A 208 13.38 -27.90 -14.42
C THR A 208 14.22 -27.33 -15.56
N GLY A 209 15.33 -26.66 -15.25
CA GLY A 209 16.14 -25.96 -16.24
C GLY A 209 15.46 -24.71 -16.84
N LEU A 210 14.36 -24.24 -16.24
CA LEU A 210 13.94 -22.84 -16.44
C LEU A 210 14.96 -21.94 -15.75
N PRO A 211 15.46 -20.87 -16.40
CA PRO A 211 16.23 -19.86 -15.69
C PRO A 211 15.39 -19.38 -14.50
N SER A 212 16.02 -19.21 -13.33
CA SER A 212 15.41 -18.54 -12.19
C SER A 212 14.86 -17.21 -12.68
N VAL A 213 13.54 -17.11 -12.84
CA VAL A 213 12.86 -15.88 -13.25
C VAL A 213 12.70 -15.00 -12.01
N ALA A 214 13.83 -14.67 -11.42
CA ALA A 214 14.03 -13.42 -10.73
C ALA A 214 15.42 -12.97 -11.15
N PRO A 215 15.59 -12.38 -12.35
CA PRO A 215 16.59 -11.35 -12.36
C PRO A 215 16.09 -10.30 -11.34
N LEU A 216 17.04 -9.75 -10.58
CA LEU A 216 17.03 -8.38 -10.07
C LEU A 216 16.69 -8.16 -8.57
N LEU A 217 17.54 -8.63 -7.64
CA LEU A 217 17.93 -7.75 -6.52
C LEU A 217 18.93 -6.66 -6.97
N ARG A 218 19.70 -6.90 -8.04
CA ARG A 218 20.74 -5.97 -8.54
C ARG A 218 20.34 -5.05 -9.69
N SER A 219 19.11 -5.12 -10.16
CA SER A 219 18.51 -3.92 -10.76
C SER A 219 17.27 -3.59 -9.96
N TYR A 220 17.45 -2.72 -8.98
CA TYR A 220 16.49 -1.65 -8.82
C TYR A 220 16.08 -1.24 -10.24
N ALA A 221 14.81 -1.43 -10.60
CA ALA A 221 14.29 -0.60 -11.67
C ALA A 221 14.31 0.81 -11.09
N LYS A 222 15.48 1.47 -11.13
CA LYS A 222 15.54 2.85 -11.56
C LYS A 222 14.59 2.86 -12.74
N VAL A 223 13.37 3.34 -12.52
CA VAL A 223 12.32 3.27 -13.53
C VAL A 223 12.99 3.83 -14.78
N GLU A 224 13.25 2.95 -15.75
CA GLU A 224 14.23 3.28 -16.77
C GLU A 224 13.71 4.53 -17.47
N THR A 225 14.56 5.55 -17.48
CA THR A 225 14.24 6.75 -18.23
C THR A 225 14.31 6.33 -19.68
N MET A 226 13.18 6.42 -20.35
CA MET A 226 13.00 5.94 -21.71
C MET A 226 12.45 7.07 -22.54
N SER A 227 13.01 7.23 -23.74
CA SER A 227 12.49 8.18 -24.71
C SER A 227 11.13 7.71 -25.25
N ILE A 228 10.33 8.63 -25.79
CA ILE A 228 9.02 8.31 -26.34
C ILE A 228 9.13 7.41 -27.57
N ALA A 229 10.17 7.57 -28.39
CA ALA A 229 10.45 6.67 -29.50
C ALA A 229 10.80 5.25 -29.04
N GLU A 230 11.64 5.12 -28.01
CA GLU A 230 12.00 3.84 -27.41
C GLU A 230 10.78 3.14 -26.80
N LEU A 231 9.94 3.88 -26.08
CA LEU A 231 8.69 3.38 -25.50
C LEU A 231 7.74 2.85 -26.58
N THR A 232 7.62 3.57 -27.70
CA THR A 232 6.79 3.16 -28.83
C THR A 232 7.38 1.96 -29.56
N SER A 233 8.70 1.87 -29.69
CA SER A 233 9.40 0.71 -30.24
C SER A 233 9.26 -0.53 -29.35
N PHE A 234 9.27 -0.35 -28.03
CA PHE A 234 9.18 -1.41 -27.04
C PHE A 234 7.87 -2.21 -27.18
N ILE A 235 6.73 -1.53 -27.33
CA ILE A 235 5.43 -2.21 -27.49
C ILE A 235 5.26 -2.94 -28.83
N VAL A 236 6.15 -2.69 -29.80
CA VAL A 236 6.17 -3.37 -31.10
C VAL A 236 7.13 -4.56 -31.10
N SER A 237 8.26 -4.44 -30.43
CA SER A 237 9.38 -5.39 -30.53
C SER A 237 9.51 -6.36 -29.35
N ALA A 238 9.07 -5.97 -28.16
CA ALA A 238 9.21 -6.79 -26.96
C ALA A 238 8.07 -7.82 -26.81
N ALA A 239 8.34 -8.87 -26.03
CA ALA A 239 7.29 -9.79 -25.61
C ALA A 239 6.31 -9.09 -24.65
N THR A 240 5.03 -9.47 -24.74
CA THR A 240 3.94 -8.94 -23.92
C THR A 240 4.24 -9.04 -22.42
N GLN A 241 4.25 -7.91 -21.72
CA GLN A 241 4.54 -7.84 -20.28
C GLN A 241 3.92 -6.61 -19.60
N GLU A 242 3.92 -6.58 -18.27
CA GLU A 242 3.51 -5.41 -17.47
C GLU A 242 4.72 -4.74 -16.79
N ILE A 243 5.11 -3.57 -17.31
CA ILE A 243 6.29 -2.83 -16.89
C ILE A 243 5.99 -1.33 -16.78
N ASP A 244 6.68 -0.64 -15.88
CA ASP A 244 6.54 0.80 -15.70
C ASP A 244 7.84 1.50 -16.16
N PHE A 245 7.73 2.61 -16.88
CA PHE A 245 8.85 3.44 -17.39
C PHE A 245 8.72 4.90 -16.93
N LEU A 246 9.83 5.65 -16.95
CA LEU A 246 9.85 7.07 -16.63
C LEU A 246 10.09 7.82 -17.93
N CYS A 247 9.17 8.70 -18.29
CA CYS A 247 9.29 9.52 -19.49
C CYS A 247 9.28 10.98 -19.09
N THR A 248 10.10 11.78 -19.75
CA THR A 248 10.05 13.23 -19.66
C THR A 248 9.60 13.75 -21.01
N GLY A 249 8.56 14.58 -21.04
CA GLY A 249 8.05 15.10 -22.29
C GLY A 249 7.20 16.35 -22.10
N ARG A 250 7.11 17.13 -23.17
CA ARG A 250 6.31 18.34 -23.26
C ARG A 250 4.92 18.00 -23.80
N VAL A 251 3.88 18.48 -23.14
CA VAL A 251 2.51 18.38 -23.65
C VAL A 251 2.40 19.24 -24.90
N VAL A 252 2.12 18.61 -26.04
CA VAL A 252 1.94 19.27 -27.34
C VAL A 252 0.55 19.83 -27.47
N HIS A 253 -0.45 19.00 -27.19
CA HIS A 253 -1.86 19.39 -27.17
C HIS A 253 -2.68 18.41 -26.32
N VAL A 254 -3.81 18.90 -25.83
CA VAL A 254 -4.82 18.08 -25.13
C VAL A 254 -5.87 17.61 -26.13
N ASP A 255 -6.08 16.29 -26.24
CA ASP A 255 -7.11 15.73 -27.13
C ASP A 255 -8.48 15.79 -26.44
N ALA A 256 -9.31 16.72 -26.92
CA ALA A 256 -10.68 16.92 -26.45
C ALA A 256 -11.71 15.96 -27.10
N GLY A 257 -11.33 15.19 -28.13
CA GLY A 257 -12.27 14.44 -28.97
C GLY A 257 -13.06 13.36 -28.24
N ARG A 258 -12.55 12.86 -27.11
CA ARG A 258 -13.22 11.85 -26.24
C ARG A 258 -13.77 12.43 -24.93
N GLY A 259 -13.76 13.75 -24.79
CA GLY A 259 -14.06 14.46 -23.54
C GLY A 259 -12.94 14.32 -22.51
N TRP A 260 -12.96 15.21 -21.50
CA TRP A 260 -11.95 15.26 -20.43
C TRP A 260 -12.34 14.46 -19.17
N CYS A 261 -13.60 14.02 -19.11
CA CYS A 261 -14.15 13.28 -17.98
C CYS A 261 -15.16 12.22 -18.41
N TYR A 262 -15.52 11.35 -17.48
CA TYR A 262 -16.59 10.37 -17.65
C TYR A 262 -17.33 10.11 -16.34
N VAL A 263 -18.59 9.72 -16.43
CA VAL A 263 -19.35 9.28 -15.26
C VAL A 263 -19.05 7.82 -14.95
N ALA A 264 -18.57 7.56 -13.74
CA ALA A 264 -18.15 6.25 -13.28
C ALA A 264 -19.00 5.75 -12.12
N CYS A 265 -19.19 4.44 -12.01
CA CYS A 265 -19.92 3.84 -10.91
C CYS A 265 -19.24 4.13 -9.57
N SER A 266 -19.99 4.63 -8.59
CA SER A 266 -19.45 4.87 -7.24
C SER A 266 -19.03 3.59 -6.51
N LYS A 267 -19.50 2.41 -6.94
CA LYS A 267 -19.16 1.12 -6.33
C LYS A 267 -17.92 0.45 -6.95
N CYS A 268 -17.86 0.37 -8.29
CA CYS A 268 -16.84 -0.43 -8.99
C CYS A 268 -15.91 0.39 -9.91
N SER A 269 -16.13 1.70 -9.98
CA SER A 269 -15.35 2.68 -10.74
C SER A 269 -15.29 2.49 -12.25
N LYS A 270 -16.10 1.60 -12.82
CA LYS A 270 -16.26 1.47 -14.28
C LYS A 270 -17.17 2.57 -14.84
N LYS A 271 -16.92 2.97 -16.09
CA LYS A 271 -17.76 3.91 -16.82
C LYS A 271 -19.21 3.41 -16.83
N LEU A 272 -20.14 4.31 -16.54
CA LEU A 272 -21.57 4.03 -16.60
C LEU A 272 -22.09 4.27 -18.00
N GLU A 273 -23.09 3.49 -18.39
CA GLU A 273 -23.88 3.73 -19.58
C GLU A 273 -25.00 4.70 -19.24
N ARG A 274 -25.08 5.82 -19.95
CA ARG A 274 -26.14 6.81 -19.75
C ARG A 274 -27.33 6.47 -20.63
N SER A 275 -28.51 6.39 -20.01
CA SER A 275 -29.81 6.45 -20.68
C SER A 275 -30.46 7.83 -20.44
N ALA A 276 -31.66 8.06 -20.99
CA ALA A 276 -32.35 9.35 -20.86
C ALA A 276 -32.66 9.75 -19.39
N SER A 277 -32.80 8.78 -18.47
CA SER A 277 -33.23 9.05 -17.08
C SER A 277 -32.41 8.33 -16.01
N ALA A 278 -31.44 7.50 -16.39
CA ALA A 278 -30.66 6.71 -15.44
C ALA A 278 -29.26 6.36 -15.96
N PHE A 279 -28.38 6.04 -15.02
CA PHE A 279 -27.07 5.46 -15.30
C PHE A 279 -27.08 3.97 -14.98
N THR A 280 -26.65 3.16 -15.95
CA THR A 280 -26.53 1.71 -15.80
C THR A 280 -25.06 1.33 -15.60
N CYS A 281 -24.81 0.55 -14.55
CA CYS A 281 -23.54 -0.11 -14.33
C CYS A 281 -23.66 -1.58 -14.76
N VAL A 282 -23.14 -1.90 -15.95
CA VAL A 282 -23.11 -3.29 -16.48
C VAL A 282 -22.37 -4.22 -15.53
N ARG A 283 -21.22 -3.78 -14.99
CA ARG A 283 -20.40 -4.59 -14.08
C ARG A 283 -21.08 -4.92 -12.75
N CYS A 284 -21.88 -3.99 -12.22
CA CYS A 284 -22.63 -4.21 -10.98
C CYS A 284 -24.05 -4.74 -11.23
N ASN A 285 -24.43 -4.94 -12.49
CA ASN A 285 -25.79 -5.24 -12.92
C ASN A 285 -26.83 -4.33 -12.23
N ASN A 286 -26.59 -3.01 -12.25
CA ASN A 286 -27.45 -2.02 -11.60
C ASN A 286 -27.89 -0.95 -12.60
N SER A 287 -29.19 -0.88 -12.91
CA SER A 287 -29.80 0.09 -13.83
C SER A 287 -30.00 1.49 -13.24
N HIS A 288 -29.82 1.65 -11.93
CA HIS A 288 -29.90 2.93 -11.22
C HIS A 288 -28.62 3.14 -10.40
N ALA A 289 -27.49 3.08 -11.09
CA ALA A 289 -26.20 3.29 -10.47
C ALA A 289 -25.99 4.77 -10.13
N VAL A 290 -25.48 5.01 -8.94
CA VAL A 290 -24.97 6.34 -8.57
C VAL A 290 -23.65 6.56 -9.31
N GLY A 291 -23.59 7.66 -10.05
CA GLY A 291 -22.41 8.09 -10.79
C GLY A 291 -21.58 9.09 -10.01
N ALA A 292 -20.26 9.00 -10.18
CA ALA A 292 -19.29 9.99 -9.77
C ALA A 292 -18.46 10.38 -10.99
N LEU A 293 -18.26 11.69 -11.19
CA LEU A 293 -17.46 12.21 -12.29
C LEU A 293 -15.98 11.91 -12.05
N ARG A 294 -15.25 11.50 -13.09
CA ARG A 294 -13.83 11.15 -13.02
C ARG A 294 -13.06 11.68 -14.24
N TYR A 295 -11.82 12.10 -14.04
CA TYR A 295 -10.98 12.54 -15.16
C TYR A 295 -10.57 11.37 -16.07
N ARG A 296 -10.51 11.66 -17.36
CA ARG A 296 -9.86 10.86 -18.40
C ARG A 296 -9.43 11.81 -19.50
N VAL A 297 -8.21 12.31 -19.40
CA VAL A 297 -7.67 13.28 -20.35
C VAL A 297 -6.63 12.60 -21.22
N GLU A 298 -6.79 12.70 -22.53
CA GLU A 298 -5.78 12.25 -23.49
C GLU A 298 -4.93 13.44 -23.92
N MET A 299 -3.62 13.25 -23.97
CA MET A 299 -2.67 14.30 -24.34
C MET A 299 -1.62 13.72 -25.28
N ALA A 300 -1.30 14.45 -26.33
CA ALA A 300 -0.10 14.19 -27.11
C ALA A 300 1.09 14.81 -26.36
N ILE A 301 2.09 13.99 -26.09
CA ILE A 301 3.31 14.40 -25.41
C ILE A 301 4.47 14.04 -26.32
N CYS A 302 5.39 14.98 -26.50
CA CYS A 302 6.61 14.76 -27.28
C CYS A 302 7.87 14.98 -26.44
N ASP A 303 8.93 14.29 -26.82
CA ASP A 303 10.30 14.61 -26.47
C ASP A 303 11.08 14.93 -27.75
N ASP A 304 12.40 14.90 -27.68
CA ASP A 304 13.29 15.08 -28.84
C ASP A 304 13.30 13.87 -29.79
N THR A 305 12.82 12.72 -29.35
CA THR A 305 12.85 11.46 -30.10
C THR A 305 11.54 11.12 -30.81
N GLY A 306 10.40 11.55 -30.27
CA GLY A 306 9.10 11.25 -30.86
C GLY A 306 7.91 11.83 -30.09
N GLU A 307 6.71 11.50 -30.59
CA GLU A 307 5.43 11.92 -30.02
C GLU A 307 4.53 10.70 -29.83
N ALA A 308 3.82 10.63 -28.71
CA ALA A 308 2.83 9.61 -28.43
C ALA A 308 1.66 10.15 -27.60
N THR A 309 0.55 9.39 -27.57
CA THR A 309 -0.65 9.75 -26.82
C THR A 309 -0.64 9.10 -25.44
N PHE A 310 -0.81 9.91 -24.40
CA PHE A 310 -0.86 9.49 -23.01
C PHE A 310 -2.22 9.79 -22.37
N VAL A 311 -2.66 8.94 -21.45
CA VAL A 311 -3.93 9.07 -20.74
C VAL A 311 -3.70 9.36 -19.27
N TRP A 312 -4.31 10.45 -18.81
CA TRP A 312 -4.31 10.93 -17.44
C TRP A 312 -5.66 10.63 -16.79
N PHE A 313 -5.68 9.67 -15.87
CA PHE A 313 -6.89 9.29 -15.14
C PHE A 313 -7.07 10.10 -13.85
N ASP A 314 -8.28 10.02 -13.33
CA ASP A 314 -8.78 10.68 -12.12
C ASP A 314 -7.77 10.88 -10.99
N GLY A 315 -7.14 9.79 -10.53
CA GLY A 315 -6.21 9.86 -9.41
C GLY A 315 -4.94 10.69 -9.67
N VAL A 316 -4.49 10.75 -10.93
CA VAL A 316 -3.31 11.55 -11.30
C VAL A 316 -3.71 13.01 -11.43
N MET A 317 -4.78 13.32 -12.18
CA MET A 317 -5.25 14.68 -12.41
C MET A 317 -5.70 15.37 -11.11
N ALA A 318 -6.49 14.69 -10.29
CA ALA A 318 -6.97 15.25 -9.03
C ALA A 318 -5.84 15.51 -8.04
N LYS A 319 -4.77 14.71 -8.08
CA LYS A 319 -3.58 14.92 -7.24
C LYS A 319 -2.72 16.07 -7.77
N LEU A 320 -2.53 16.16 -9.09
CA LEU A 320 -1.71 17.21 -9.70
C LEU A 320 -2.31 18.59 -9.47
N HIS A 321 -3.62 18.76 -9.69
CA HIS A 321 -4.29 20.06 -9.56
C HIS A 321 -5.00 20.29 -8.22
N SER A 322 -4.96 19.30 -7.32
CA SER A 322 -5.72 19.32 -6.05
C SER A 322 -7.22 19.62 -6.23
N LEU A 323 -7.81 19.15 -7.34
CA LEU A 323 -9.17 19.47 -7.74
C LEU A 323 -9.90 18.24 -8.28
N ARG A 324 -11.09 17.93 -7.75
CA ARG A 324 -11.91 16.81 -8.21
C ARG A 324 -12.56 17.13 -9.56
N ALA A 325 -12.82 16.10 -10.36
CA ALA A 325 -13.50 16.26 -11.65
C ALA A 325 -14.85 16.97 -11.51
N SER A 326 -15.61 16.68 -10.44
CA SER A 326 -16.88 17.35 -10.16
C SER A 326 -16.72 18.86 -9.90
N GLU A 327 -15.63 19.27 -9.26
CA GLU A 327 -15.34 20.69 -8.97
C GLU A 327 -14.89 21.39 -10.26
N ALA A 328 -14.05 20.73 -11.07
CA ALA A 328 -13.66 21.23 -12.39
C ALA A 328 -14.87 21.40 -13.32
N ALA A 329 -15.84 20.49 -13.29
CA ALA A 329 -17.07 20.61 -14.08
C ALA A 329 -17.93 21.81 -13.62
N GLN A 330 -17.96 22.12 -12.32
CA GLN A 330 -18.67 23.29 -11.81
C GLN A 330 -18.05 24.61 -12.27
N MET A 331 -16.73 24.64 -12.53
CA MET A 331 -16.06 25.82 -13.07
C MET A 331 -16.49 26.16 -14.51
N LEU A 332 -17.00 25.16 -15.25
CA LEU A 332 -17.44 25.29 -16.64
C LEU A 332 -18.93 25.62 -16.75
N ALA A 333 -19.57 26.08 -15.67
CA ALA A 333 -21.00 26.24 -15.45
C ALA A 333 -21.82 26.63 -16.70
N GLU A 334 -22.37 25.61 -17.37
CA GLU A 334 -23.54 25.73 -18.23
C GLU A 334 -24.64 24.81 -17.68
N ASP A 335 -25.67 25.41 -17.09
CA ASP A 335 -26.78 24.69 -16.47
C ASP A 335 -27.46 23.76 -17.49
N GLY A 336 -27.50 22.47 -17.18
CA GLY A 336 -28.16 21.45 -17.99
C GLY A 336 -27.30 20.81 -19.08
N VAL A 337 -26.04 21.21 -19.23
CA VAL A 337 -25.11 20.56 -20.17
C VAL A 337 -24.44 19.35 -19.53
N ASN A 338 -24.32 18.27 -20.29
CA ASN A 338 -23.61 17.09 -19.85
C ASN A 338 -22.12 17.42 -19.65
N PRO A 339 -21.51 17.15 -18.47
CA PRO A 339 -20.10 17.41 -18.25
C PRO A 339 -19.16 16.74 -19.26
N GLU A 340 -19.55 15.58 -19.82
CA GLU A 340 -18.76 14.89 -20.86
C GLU A 340 -18.73 15.67 -22.19
N ASP A 341 -19.69 16.58 -22.40
CA ASP A 341 -19.86 17.40 -23.61
C ASP A 341 -19.42 18.86 -23.40
N THR A 342 -18.92 19.20 -22.19
CA THR A 342 -18.42 20.54 -21.88
C THR A 342 -17.03 20.79 -22.47
N GLY A 343 -16.68 22.07 -22.65
CA GLY A 343 -15.32 22.47 -23.00
C GLY A 343 -14.27 22.01 -21.98
N LEU A 344 -13.00 22.06 -22.36
CA LEU A 344 -11.88 21.72 -21.48
C LEU A 344 -11.78 22.74 -20.31
N PRO A 345 -11.63 22.28 -19.05
CA PRO A 345 -11.31 23.17 -17.93
C PRO A 345 -10.01 23.95 -18.19
N PRO A 346 -9.93 25.25 -17.85
CA PRO A 346 -8.77 26.09 -18.16
C PRO A 346 -7.43 25.53 -17.66
N PHE A 347 -7.41 25.00 -16.43
CA PHE A 347 -6.19 24.43 -15.85
C PHE A 347 -5.67 23.18 -16.60
N ILE A 348 -6.54 22.46 -17.32
CA ILE A 348 -6.15 21.33 -18.18
C ILE A 348 -5.57 21.86 -19.48
N ALA A 349 -6.18 22.89 -20.07
CA ALA A 349 -5.66 23.55 -21.27
C ALA A 349 -4.30 24.20 -21.00
N GLU A 350 -4.09 24.76 -19.80
CA GLU A 350 -2.81 25.35 -19.38
C GLU A 350 -1.66 24.34 -19.20
N MET A 351 -1.95 23.03 -19.23
CA MET A 351 -0.90 22.02 -19.27
C MET A 351 -0.18 22.01 -20.61
N GLU A 352 -0.80 22.52 -21.67
CA GLU A 352 -0.20 22.63 -23.00
C GLU A 352 1.07 23.50 -22.98
N GLY A 353 2.13 22.96 -23.56
CA GLY A 353 3.46 23.54 -23.58
C GLY A 353 4.28 23.32 -22.30
N LYS A 354 3.74 22.71 -21.24
CA LYS A 354 4.51 22.35 -20.04
C LYS A 354 5.19 20.98 -20.20
N THR A 355 6.33 20.84 -19.54
CA THR A 355 7.11 19.60 -19.49
C THR A 355 6.92 18.91 -18.15
N TYR A 356 6.73 17.59 -18.20
CA TYR A 356 6.53 16.74 -17.04
C TYR A 356 7.43 15.53 -17.12
N THR A 357 7.92 15.08 -15.97
CA THR A 357 8.48 13.74 -15.80
C THR A 357 7.43 12.87 -15.15
N PHE A 358 7.05 11.77 -15.80
CA PHE A 358 5.91 10.95 -15.39
C PHE A 358 6.18 9.47 -15.56
N GLN A 359 5.59 8.68 -14.66
CA GLN A 359 5.65 7.23 -14.69
C GLN A 359 4.53 6.68 -15.57
N VAL A 360 4.92 5.96 -16.61
CA VAL A 360 4.05 5.32 -17.58
C VAL A 360 3.92 3.84 -17.25
N ARG A 361 2.71 3.29 -17.31
CA ARG A 361 2.47 1.86 -17.24
C ARG A 361 2.19 1.28 -18.62
N VAL A 362 3.01 0.31 -19.00
CA VAL A 362 2.78 -0.56 -20.15
C VAL A 362 2.12 -1.84 -19.67
N THR A 363 1.06 -2.24 -20.35
CA THR A 363 0.32 -3.48 -20.07
C THR A 363 0.17 -4.31 -21.34
N ALA A 364 -0.34 -5.55 -21.21
CA ALA A 364 -0.62 -6.40 -22.36
C ALA A 364 -1.52 -5.73 -23.42
N PHE A 365 -2.37 -4.79 -23.00
CA PHE A 365 -3.23 -4.01 -23.90
C PHE A 365 -2.43 -3.17 -24.90
N ASN A 366 -1.28 -2.63 -24.49
CA ASN A 366 -0.44 -1.76 -25.31
C ASN A 366 0.28 -2.47 -26.45
N PHE A 367 0.42 -3.80 -26.37
CA PHE A 367 1.05 -4.64 -27.41
C PHE A 367 0.08 -5.01 -28.55
N THR A 368 -1.15 -4.48 -28.53
CA THR A 368 -2.16 -4.76 -29.58
C THR A 368 -2.22 -3.61 -30.58
N GLU A 369 -2.49 -3.92 -31.86
CA GLU A 369 -2.45 -2.93 -32.95
C GLU A 369 -3.39 -1.73 -32.76
N HIS A 370 -4.47 -1.90 -31.99
CA HIS A 370 -5.51 -0.88 -31.79
C HIS A 370 -5.28 0.05 -30.60
N HIS A 371 -4.26 -0.19 -29.77
CA HIS A 371 -4.14 0.45 -28.46
C HIS A 371 -2.76 1.07 -28.25
N ARG A 372 -2.55 2.22 -28.90
CA ARG A 372 -1.31 3.00 -28.84
C ARG A 372 -1.32 4.11 -27.79
N THR A 373 -2.21 4.03 -26.80
CA THR A 373 -2.28 5.03 -25.73
C THR A 373 -1.64 4.51 -24.44
N PHE A 374 -0.78 5.32 -23.85
CA PHE A 374 -0.02 4.96 -22.66
C PHE A 374 -0.66 5.53 -21.40
N THR A 375 -0.80 4.73 -20.34
CA THR A 375 -1.42 5.21 -19.09
C THR A 375 -0.38 5.82 -18.17
N ILE A 376 -0.56 7.08 -17.79
CA ILE A 376 0.25 7.72 -16.76
C ILE A 376 -0.30 7.32 -15.39
N THR A 377 0.59 6.88 -14.51
CA THR A 377 0.26 6.38 -13.17
C THR A 377 0.70 7.32 -12.06
N ARG A 378 1.72 8.15 -12.30
CA ARG A 378 2.25 9.13 -11.36
C ARG A 378 2.97 10.24 -12.13
N VAL A 379 2.83 11.49 -11.66
CA VAL A 379 3.75 12.57 -12.01
C VAL A 379 4.87 12.57 -10.98
N ALA A 380 6.11 12.51 -11.45
CA ALA A 380 7.30 12.61 -10.62
C ALA A 380 7.67 14.09 -10.41
N GLU A 381 7.78 14.85 -11.51
CA GLU A 381 8.21 16.25 -11.50
C GLU A 381 7.42 17.08 -12.51
N GLU A 382 7.13 18.34 -12.17
CA GLU A 382 6.61 19.37 -13.07
C GLU A 382 7.72 20.39 -13.31
N HIS A 383 8.23 20.43 -14.54
CA HIS A 383 9.29 21.35 -14.95
C HIS A 383 8.74 22.69 -15.43
N GLY A 384 7.42 22.80 -15.61
CA GLY A 384 6.78 23.98 -16.18
C GLY A 384 7.13 24.15 -17.66
N ARG A 385 7.15 25.39 -18.14
CA ARG A 385 7.57 25.71 -19.52
C ARG A 385 9.09 25.85 -19.56
N LEU A 386 9.77 24.83 -20.09
CA LEU A 386 11.22 24.88 -20.28
C LEU A 386 11.59 25.76 -21.48
N PRO A 387 12.67 26.57 -21.41
CA PRO A 387 13.27 27.22 -22.57
C PRO A 387 13.72 26.17 -23.59
N VAL A 388 13.65 26.50 -24.87
CA VAL A 388 13.90 25.55 -25.99
C VAL A 388 15.32 24.94 -25.96
N ASP A 389 16.27 25.52 -25.21
CA ASP A 389 17.69 25.16 -25.26
C ASP A 389 18.29 24.51 -23.98
N ALA A 390 17.49 24.14 -22.97
CA ALA A 390 18.01 23.66 -21.67
C ALA A 390 17.97 22.13 -21.46
N VAL A 391 18.27 21.34 -22.50
CA VAL A 391 18.59 19.90 -22.36
C VAL A 391 19.96 19.67 -22.98
N ILE A 392 21.02 20.08 -22.29
CA ILE A 392 22.40 19.79 -22.70
C ILE A 392 23.20 19.24 -21.52
N ASN A 393 23.62 17.99 -21.69
CA ASN A 393 24.81 17.30 -21.15
C ASN A 393 25.36 17.71 -19.79
N ASN A 394 25.16 16.86 -18.78
CA ASN A 394 26.17 16.68 -17.73
C ASN A 394 27.23 15.71 -18.24
N GLY A 395 28.27 16.28 -18.86
CA GLY A 395 29.49 15.58 -19.22
C GLY A 395 30.71 16.42 -18.88
N GLY A 396 31.39 16.06 -17.79
CA GLY A 396 32.84 16.16 -17.65
C GLY A 396 33.48 17.51 -17.30
N ASN A 397 33.98 17.53 -16.06
CA ASN A 397 35.32 17.97 -15.63
C ASN A 397 35.68 19.45 -15.44
N ASP A 398 36.01 19.71 -14.17
CA ASP A 398 37.27 20.22 -13.62
C ASP A 398 37.60 21.73 -13.62
N ASP A 399 38.03 22.12 -12.40
CA ASP A 399 38.95 23.21 -12.02
C ASP A 399 38.41 24.65 -12.12
N GLU A 400 38.65 25.59 -11.21
CA GLU A 400 39.43 25.71 -9.97
C GLU A 400 39.03 27.10 -9.38
N ASP A 401 39.23 27.30 -8.07
CA ASP A 401 39.53 28.58 -7.37
C ASP A 401 38.47 29.74 -7.41
N ASP A 402 38.28 30.61 -6.43
CA ASP A 402 38.90 30.92 -5.14
C ASP A 402 37.98 31.92 -4.39
N ASP A 403 38.32 32.19 -3.12
CA ASP A 403 38.03 33.42 -2.34
C ASP A 403 36.66 33.62 -1.62
N ASP A 404 36.68 33.30 -0.31
CA ASP A 404 36.12 34.11 0.81
C ASP A 404 37.03 35.38 0.99
N PRO A 405 36.68 36.53 1.66
CA PRO A 405 35.87 36.59 2.88
C PRO A 405 35.07 37.88 3.20
N SER A 406 34.43 37.84 4.39
CA SER A 406 34.00 38.95 5.27
C SER A 406 32.71 39.70 4.85
N ASP A 407 31.87 40.23 5.73
CA ASP A 407 32.07 40.68 7.10
C ASP A 407 30.73 40.83 7.86
N GLU A 408 30.88 40.99 9.17
CA GLU A 408 29.94 41.17 10.27
C GLU A 408 28.74 42.14 10.06
N THR A 409 27.67 41.92 10.84
CA THR A 409 27.17 42.84 11.89
C THR A 409 25.90 42.26 12.52
N GLY A 410 25.90 41.93 13.83
CA GLY A 410 25.36 42.79 14.90
C GLY A 410 23.82 42.76 14.91
N GLY A 411 23.10 42.19 15.87
CA GLY A 411 23.25 42.19 17.32
C GLY A 411 21.92 42.62 17.95
N LYS A 412 21.64 42.11 19.16
CA LYS A 412 20.59 42.48 20.13
C LYS A 412 19.20 41.84 20.05
N ALA A 413 18.99 40.88 20.96
CA ALA A 413 17.84 40.87 21.88
C ALA A 413 17.97 42.03 22.90
N PRO A 414 16.91 42.43 23.61
CA PRO A 414 16.59 41.73 24.87
C PRO A 414 15.10 41.67 25.29
N ASP A 415 14.83 40.65 26.12
CA ASP A 415 14.11 40.61 27.42
C ASP A 415 12.69 41.14 27.65
N GLY A 416 11.98 40.38 28.51
CA GLY A 416 11.04 40.86 29.52
C GLY A 416 9.62 40.29 29.37
N ASP A 417 9.27 39.14 29.94
CA ASP A 417 8.94 38.82 31.35
C ASP A 417 7.47 39.07 31.76
N GLU A 418 6.92 38.03 32.41
CA GLU A 418 5.91 38.01 33.49
C GLU A 418 4.46 38.50 33.15
N ASP A 419 3.34 37.99 33.68
CA ASP A 419 3.08 37.16 34.86
C ASP A 419 1.66 36.53 34.80
N ALA A 420 1.43 35.65 35.78
CA ALA A 420 0.30 34.84 36.24
C ALA A 420 -1.17 35.35 36.16
N GLY A 421 -2.11 34.40 36.32
CA GLY A 421 -3.48 34.68 36.77
C GLY A 421 -4.46 33.51 36.75
N ASP A 422 -4.56 32.79 37.87
CA ASP A 422 -5.54 31.75 38.23
C ASP A 422 -7.02 32.13 38.07
N SER A 423 -7.89 31.13 37.85
CA SER A 423 -9.03 30.83 38.77
C SER A 423 -9.97 29.72 38.27
N ALA A 424 -10.49 28.97 39.24
CA ALA A 424 -11.36 27.79 39.11
C ALA A 424 -12.83 28.08 39.48
N SER A 425 -13.78 27.29 38.94
CA SER A 425 -15.00 26.77 39.59
C SER A 425 -15.75 25.89 38.54
N ALA A 426 -16.07 24.60 38.72
CA ALA A 426 -16.84 23.85 39.72
C ALA A 426 -18.38 23.87 39.52
N GLY A 427 -18.97 22.65 39.44
CA GLY A 427 -20.41 22.31 39.59
C GLY A 427 -21.08 21.88 38.28
N GLY A 428 -21.35 20.59 38.00
CA GLY A 428 -22.34 19.68 38.65
C GLY A 428 -23.60 19.66 37.76
N THR A 429 -24.35 18.60 37.43
CA THR A 429 -24.59 17.23 37.90
C THR A 429 -25.42 16.52 36.80
N GLY A 430 -25.48 15.17 36.75
CA GLY A 430 -26.39 14.48 35.83
C GLY A 430 -26.23 12.96 35.75
N SER A 431 -26.77 12.27 36.74
CA SER A 431 -26.84 10.80 36.86
C SER A 431 -27.67 10.13 35.76
N SER A 432 -27.22 8.97 35.27
CA SER A 432 -28.14 7.85 34.97
C SER A 432 -27.38 6.52 34.94
N GLY A 433 -27.55 5.74 36.00
CA GLY A 433 -27.06 4.37 36.11
C GLY A 433 -27.83 3.40 35.23
N LYS A 434 -27.11 2.45 34.63
CA LYS A 434 -27.68 1.19 34.14
C LYS A 434 -26.94 0.04 34.80
N ALA A 435 -27.68 -0.67 35.65
CA ALA A 435 -27.27 -1.89 36.33
C ALA A 435 -26.84 -2.97 35.32
N ARG A 436 -25.63 -3.51 35.47
CA ARG A 436 -25.20 -4.76 34.83
C ARG A 436 -25.60 -5.94 35.72
N ARG A 437 -26.39 -6.86 35.17
CA ARG A 437 -26.67 -8.16 35.77
C ARG A 437 -25.37 -8.94 35.93
N ASN A 438 -25.07 -9.31 37.17
CA ASN A 438 -23.98 -10.20 37.53
C ASN A 438 -24.51 -11.64 37.44
N THR A 439 -24.14 -12.40 36.41
CA THR A 439 -24.33 -13.85 36.41
C THR A 439 -23.04 -14.48 36.93
N GLY A 440 -23.07 -14.88 38.19
CA GLY A 440 -21.97 -15.59 38.84
C GLY A 440 -21.73 -16.94 38.18
N ALA A 441 -20.60 -17.06 37.49
CA ALA A 441 -19.87 -18.31 37.35
C ALA A 441 -18.57 -18.09 38.12
N GLY A 442 -18.30 -18.93 39.13
CA GLY A 442 -17.06 -18.85 39.91
C GLY A 442 -15.84 -18.99 39.01
N PRO A 443 -14.68 -18.42 39.38
CA PRO A 443 -13.47 -18.53 38.58
C PRO A 443 -13.06 -20.00 38.54
N SER A 444 -13.17 -20.63 37.37
CA SER A 444 -12.41 -21.84 37.13
C SER A 444 -10.94 -21.44 37.07
N GLU A 445 -10.12 -21.97 37.99
CA GLU A 445 -8.66 -21.85 37.96
C GLU A 445 -8.11 -22.71 36.81
N GLY A 446 -8.46 -22.34 35.58
CA GLY A 446 -7.94 -22.95 34.37
C GLY A 446 -6.55 -22.41 34.08
N VAL A 447 -5.51 -23.13 34.50
CA VAL A 447 -4.13 -22.84 34.12
C VAL A 447 -3.95 -23.26 32.65
N LYS A 448 -3.62 -22.30 31.76
CA LYS A 448 -3.35 -22.57 30.34
C LYS A 448 -1.88 -22.40 30.03
N LYS A 449 -1.34 -23.30 29.20
CA LYS A 449 0.00 -23.19 28.61
C LYS A 449 -0.13 -22.68 27.18
N SER A 450 0.63 -21.67 26.82
CA SER A 450 0.63 -21.12 25.47
C SER A 450 2.00 -20.56 25.09
N ARG A 451 2.27 -20.47 23.79
CA ARG A 451 3.43 -19.80 23.21
C ARG A 451 2.99 -18.48 22.61
N VAL A 452 3.76 -17.41 22.83
CA VAL A 452 3.56 -16.15 22.10
C VAL A 452 4.12 -16.35 20.70
N VAL A 453 3.28 -16.17 19.68
CA VAL A 453 3.64 -16.38 18.27
C VAL A 453 3.54 -15.09 17.47
#